data_AF-A0A1Y5RC69-F1
#
_entry.id   AF-A0A1Y5RC69-F1
#
_cell.length_a   1.000
_cell.length_b   1.000
_cell.length_c   1.000
_cell.angle_alpha   90.00
_cell.angle_beta   90.00
_cell.angle_gamma   90.00
#
_symmetry.space_group_name_H-M   'P 1'
#
loop_
_entity.id
_entity.type
_entity.pdbx_description
1 polymer ?
#
loop_
_entity_poly.entity_id
_entity_poly.type
_entity_poly.pdbx_seq_one_letter_code
_entity_poly.pdbx_strand_id
1 'polypeptide(L)'
;MWTGRLAALDSVGDREDLALDGTFGVSHARIGDRLFVFAAGERDDGITILELLPDNSLIAVGSVFDSPEVALDDVNHFATISINGQTFLYADAQQDHGITVFRVEADGTLSPVQIVYDDPETTLRGTIGEMAIVSIGSETYLLATGEVDHGVTTFRIDSQGRLSAAHAVTDDLFGRNASLGGARGVTTATVDGIEFAIVAGFQESGLAVFEMDGQGQLTHHWSTFDAISMYFELNGVIDVASAQIGDATYVFGAGAYDDGISAFQLGANGRLTLVWSVSDGVGSSTLNGAEVLETFTTSGETFLAVAAYQDSAVTVFHVDENGRMTELTTLRDTVATKFAGTAGLSVDVHEGRVLLFAGGLTDNGISALELGGGDNLLTGTAADELSFGFAGNDRIIGSPGADTIAGGVGHDVLSYASSGAGVSVDLGKGTGSGGDAEGDVIREIEVLVGSAHGDILIGGADSDWLLGEGGDDFLFADGSTGRMTASEVSALLAGSAMPQASAAAFDIELSPEPDPFFGL
;
A
#
# COMPACT_ATOMS: atom_id res chain seq x y z
N MET A 1 -11.09 -16.80 3.33
CA MET A 1 -9.74 -16.78 3.95
C MET A 1 -8.79 -16.61 2.78
N TRP A 2 -8.06 -15.51 2.72
CA TRP A 2 -7.08 -15.27 1.65
C TRP A 2 -5.94 -16.30 1.74
N THR A 3 -5.49 -16.86 0.60
CA THR A 3 -4.43 -17.89 0.55
C THR A 3 -3.14 -17.44 -0.12
N GLY A 4 -3.07 -16.21 -0.65
CA GLY A 4 -1.80 -15.67 -1.11
C GLY A 4 -0.84 -15.45 0.07
N ARG A 5 0.39 -15.03 -0.22
CA ARG A 5 1.40 -14.82 0.81
C ARG A 5 2.21 -13.56 0.53
N LEU A 6 2.63 -12.87 1.58
CA LEU A 6 3.75 -11.93 1.49
C LEU A 6 5.05 -12.73 1.45
N ALA A 7 5.83 -12.61 0.38
CA ALA A 7 7.04 -13.39 0.15
C ALA A 7 8.25 -12.50 -0.12
N ALA A 8 9.43 -12.94 0.36
CA ALA A 8 10.68 -12.26 0.04
C ALA A 8 11.14 -12.59 -1.38
N LEU A 9 11.53 -11.55 -2.11
CA LEU A 9 12.12 -11.64 -3.45
C LEU A 9 13.65 -11.71 -3.36
N ASP A 10 14.24 -10.73 -2.70
CA ASP A 10 15.68 -10.61 -2.50
C ASP A 10 15.97 -9.74 -1.27
N SER A 11 17.18 -9.87 -0.73
CA SER A 11 17.62 -9.10 0.43
C SER A 11 19.08 -8.69 0.30
N VAL A 12 19.38 -7.46 0.70
CA VAL A 12 20.74 -6.91 0.73
C VAL A 12 21.11 -6.60 2.17
N GLY A 13 22.22 -7.18 2.63
CA GLY A 13 22.79 -6.87 3.94
C GLY A 13 23.94 -5.87 3.84
N ASP A 14 24.28 -5.29 4.97
CA ASP A 14 25.32 -4.29 5.11
C ASP A 14 26.74 -4.79 4.75
N ARG A 15 27.55 -3.88 4.21
CA ARG A 15 28.95 -4.05 3.78
C ARG A 15 29.66 -2.70 3.86
N GLU A 16 31.00 -2.69 3.94
CA GLU A 16 31.80 -1.45 4.05
C GLU A 16 31.54 -0.37 2.98
N ASP A 17 31.00 -0.74 1.82
CA ASP A 17 30.66 0.16 0.70
C ASP A 17 29.19 0.60 0.70
N LEU A 18 28.37 0.10 1.63
CA LEU A 18 26.96 0.43 1.81
C LEU A 18 26.76 1.18 3.14
N ALA A 19 25.62 1.83 3.26
CA ALA A 19 25.14 2.48 4.48
C ALA A 19 23.83 1.81 4.87
N LEU A 20 23.91 0.62 5.49
CA LEU A 20 22.75 -0.20 5.86
C LEU A 20 22.79 -0.66 7.33
N ASP A 21 23.83 -0.34 8.11
CA ASP A 21 23.84 -0.58 9.55
C ASP A 21 22.71 0.22 10.22
N GLY A 22 21.80 -0.50 10.87
CA GLY A 22 20.58 0.07 11.42
C GLY A 22 19.69 0.67 10.34
N THR A 23 19.30 -0.10 9.33
CA THR A 23 18.40 0.41 8.28
C THR A 23 17.06 0.83 8.90
N PHE A 24 16.82 2.14 8.97
CA PHE A 24 15.62 2.76 9.54
C PHE A 24 14.73 3.23 8.40
N GLY A 25 15.02 4.35 7.73
CA GLY A 25 14.18 4.89 6.66
C GLY A 25 14.25 4.11 5.36
N VAL A 26 13.09 3.91 4.72
CA VAL A 26 13.00 3.31 3.39
C VAL A 26 12.03 4.12 2.52
N SER A 27 12.43 4.42 1.30
CA SER A 27 11.54 5.00 0.29
C SER A 27 11.90 4.48 -1.10
N HIS A 28 11.06 4.76 -2.08
CA HIS A 28 11.26 4.33 -3.45
C HIS A 28 10.93 5.43 -4.47
N ALA A 29 11.41 5.25 -5.70
CA ALA A 29 11.03 6.06 -6.84
C ALA A 29 11.14 5.28 -8.16
N ARG A 30 10.18 5.50 -9.06
CA ARG A 30 10.24 5.01 -10.43
C ARG A 30 10.78 6.09 -11.37
N ILE A 31 11.86 5.77 -12.09
CA ILE A 31 12.49 6.65 -13.08
C ILE A 31 12.42 5.97 -14.45
N GLY A 32 11.40 6.35 -15.24
CA GLY A 32 11.00 5.52 -16.39
C GLY A 32 10.50 4.16 -15.90
N ASP A 33 10.97 3.08 -16.51
CA ASP A 33 10.58 1.71 -16.14
C ASP A 33 11.41 1.11 -14.99
N ARG A 34 12.36 1.87 -14.45
CA ARG A 34 13.30 1.41 -13.40
C ARG A 34 12.78 1.79 -12.02
N LEU A 35 12.86 0.87 -11.08
CA LEU A 35 12.47 1.08 -9.68
C LEU A 35 13.71 1.17 -8.81
N PHE A 36 13.89 2.32 -8.17
CA PHE A 36 14.95 2.57 -7.21
C PHE A 36 14.39 2.60 -5.78
N VAL A 37 15.21 2.14 -4.84
CA VAL A 37 14.93 2.10 -3.42
C VAL A 37 16.04 2.85 -2.70
N PHE A 38 15.67 3.72 -1.76
CA PHE A 38 16.58 4.48 -0.92
C PHE A 38 16.43 3.97 0.50
N ALA A 39 17.55 3.58 1.11
CA ALA A 39 17.59 3.00 2.45
C ALA A 39 18.56 3.82 3.32
N ALA A 40 18.09 4.30 4.45
CA ALA A 40 18.86 5.06 5.43
C ALA A 40 19.41 4.10 6.49
N GLY A 41 20.74 4.04 6.64
CA GLY A 41 21.39 3.34 7.74
C GLY A 41 21.72 4.31 8.86
N GLU A 42 20.94 4.31 9.95
CA GLU A 42 21.07 5.27 11.06
C GLU A 42 22.47 5.26 11.68
N ARG A 43 23.17 4.11 11.65
CA ARG A 43 24.50 3.93 12.29
C ARG A 43 25.67 4.11 11.34
N ASP A 44 25.41 4.07 10.04
CA ASP A 44 26.39 4.36 9.00
C ASP A 44 26.35 5.82 8.54
N ASP A 45 25.38 6.60 9.06
CA ASP A 45 25.17 8.00 8.72
C ASP A 45 25.05 8.19 7.20
N GLY A 46 24.20 7.40 6.54
CA GLY A 46 24.16 7.41 5.09
C GLY A 46 22.97 6.74 4.43
N ILE A 47 22.88 6.96 3.12
CA ILE A 47 21.83 6.45 2.24
C ILE A 47 22.43 5.45 1.27
N THR A 48 21.92 4.24 1.24
CA THR A 48 22.16 3.26 0.18
C THR A 48 21.09 3.37 -0.90
N ILE A 49 21.51 3.39 -2.16
CA ILE A 49 20.64 3.44 -3.33
C ILE A 49 20.67 2.06 -3.98
N LEU A 50 19.51 1.43 -4.07
CA LEU A 50 19.32 0.13 -4.70
C LEU A 50 18.41 0.25 -5.92
N GLU A 51 18.56 -0.68 -6.86
CA GLU A 51 17.65 -0.87 -7.99
C GLU A 51 17.07 -2.28 -7.92
N LEU A 52 15.73 -2.38 -8.01
CA LEU A 52 15.07 -3.67 -8.22
C LEU A 52 15.03 -3.96 -9.71
N LEU A 53 15.74 -5.01 -10.13
CA LEU A 53 15.80 -5.43 -11.51
C LEU A 53 14.56 -6.26 -11.91
N PRO A 54 14.27 -6.39 -13.23
CA PRO A 54 13.13 -7.17 -13.71
C PRO A 54 13.16 -8.67 -13.34
N ASP A 55 14.32 -9.19 -12.94
CA ASP A 55 14.46 -10.57 -12.43
C ASP A 55 14.28 -10.66 -10.91
N ASN A 56 13.76 -9.60 -10.30
CA ASN A 56 13.52 -9.42 -8.86
C ASN A 56 14.78 -9.35 -7.99
N SER A 57 15.97 -9.28 -8.58
CA SER A 57 17.19 -9.05 -7.81
C SER A 57 17.32 -7.59 -7.39
N LEU A 58 17.77 -7.36 -6.16
CA LEU A 58 18.00 -6.05 -5.59
C LEU A 58 19.50 -5.75 -5.60
N ILE A 59 19.92 -4.77 -6.39
CA ILE A 59 21.34 -4.43 -6.55
C ILE A 59 21.64 -3.03 -5.99
N ALA A 60 22.74 -2.88 -5.26
CA ALA A 60 23.21 -1.56 -4.86
C ALA A 60 23.85 -0.85 -6.07
N VAL A 61 23.42 0.39 -6.34
CA VAL A 61 23.93 1.23 -7.43
C VAL A 61 24.74 2.43 -6.94
N GLY A 62 24.67 2.75 -5.65
CA GLY A 62 25.53 3.75 -5.02
C GLY A 62 25.17 3.97 -3.54
N SER A 63 26.00 4.76 -2.85
CA SER A 63 25.74 5.21 -1.49
C SER A 63 26.19 6.67 -1.31
N VAL A 64 25.54 7.38 -0.40
CA VAL A 64 25.90 8.73 0.05
C VAL A 64 26.10 8.66 1.56
N PHE A 65 27.29 9.00 2.04
CA PHE A 65 27.62 9.05 3.46
C PHE A 65 27.63 10.48 3.95
N ASP A 66 27.47 10.65 5.25
CA ASP A 66 27.47 11.94 5.90
C ASP A 66 28.75 12.74 5.59
N SER A 67 28.51 14.02 5.34
CA SER A 67 29.55 15.02 5.20
C SER A 67 28.92 16.40 5.43
N PRO A 68 29.74 17.44 5.66
CA PRO A 68 29.25 18.81 5.74
C PRO A 68 28.49 19.32 4.50
N GLU A 69 28.57 18.60 3.37
CA GLU A 69 27.87 18.92 2.13
C GLU A 69 26.50 18.27 1.99
N VAL A 70 26.16 17.28 2.84
CA VAL A 70 24.89 16.53 2.78
C VAL A 70 24.20 16.33 4.13
N ALA A 71 24.87 16.53 5.27
CA ALA A 71 24.28 16.52 6.62
C ALA A 71 23.31 15.35 6.87
N LEU A 72 23.85 14.14 6.94
CA LEU A 72 23.14 12.86 7.05
C LEU A 72 23.47 12.08 8.35
N ASP A 73 24.06 12.73 9.35
CA ASP A 73 24.29 12.13 10.68
C ASP A 73 22.95 11.68 11.27
N ASP A 74 22.78 10.36 11.43
CA ASP A 74 21.54 9.72 11.90
C ASP A 74 20.33 10.00 10.97
N VAL A 75 20.52 9.76 9.66
CA VAL A 75 19.45 9.83 8.65
C VAL A 75 18.40 8.74 8.89
N ASN A 76 17.11 9.09 8.92
CA ASN A 76 16.06 8.18 9.42
C ASN A 76 14.78 8.09 8.58
N HIS A 77 14.35 9.14 7.87
CA HIS A 77 13.15 9.10 7.04
C HIS A 77 13.33 9.81 5.70
N PHE A 78 12.42 9.50 4.79
CA PHE A 78 12.42 10.02 3.44
C PHE A 78 11.03 10.47 3.00
N ALA A 79 10.99 11.46 2.12
CA ALA A 79 9.85 11.71 1.26
C ALA A 79 10.31 11.85 -0.19
N THR A 80 9.50 11.38 -1.13
CA THR A 80 9.79 11.49 -2.56
C THR A 80 8.66 12.20 -3.31
N ILE A 81 9.03 13.00 -4.31
CA ILE A 81 8.06 13.62 -5.22
C ILE A 81 8.66 13.81 -6.61
N SER A 82 7.82 13.68 -7.63
CA SER A 82 8.16 14.05 -9.00
C SER A 82 7.54 15.39 -9.39
N ILE A 83 8.37 16.38 -9.72
CA ILE A 83 7.96 17.72 -10.15
C ILE A 83 8.47 17.95 -11.56
N ASN A 84 7.56 18.19 -12.52
CA ASN A 84 7.89 18.38 -13.93
C ASN A 84 8.75 17.26 -14.55
N GLY A 85 8.54 16.02 -14.11
CA GLY A 85 9.30 14.84 -14.56
C GLY A 85 10.68 14.67 -13.92
N GLN A 86 11.06 15.51 -12.96
CA GLN A 86 12.25 15.34 -12.14
C GLN A 86 11.83 14.86 -10.75
N THR A 87 12.42 13.76 -10.29
CA THR A 87 12.21 13.24 -8.94
C THR A 87 13.18 13.89 -7.94
N PHE A 88 12.66 14.21 -6.76
CA PHE A 88 13.40 14.71 -5.62
C PHE A 88 13.17 13.79 -4.42
N LEU A 89 14.22 13.62 -3.62
CA LEU A 89 14.24 12.89 -2.36
C LEU A 89 14.58 13.88 -1.25
N TYR A 90 13.76 13.93 -0.21
CA TYR A 90 14.02 14.67 1.01
C TYR A 90 14.43 13.65 2.07
N ALA A 91 15.57 13.87 2.71
CA ALA A 91 16.08 13.01 3.78
C ALA A 91 16.18 13.82 5.06
N ASP A 92 15.57 13.36 6.14
CA ASP A 92 15.75 13.99 7.46
C ASP A 92 16.88 13.32 8.24
N ALA A 93 17.57 14.09 9.07
CA ALA A 93 18.73 13.62 9.82
C ALA A 93 18.64 14.09 11.28
N GLN A 94 18.61 13.13 12.21
CA GLN A 94 18.28 13.39 13.61
C GLN A 94 19.38 14.18 14.31
N GLN A 95 20.66 13.85 14.10
CA GLN A 95 21.78 14.53 14.77
C GLN A 95 22.19 15.81 14.06
N ASP A 96 22.07 15.86 12.74
CA ASP A 96 22.33 17.08 11.97
C ASP A 96 21.18 18.11 12.05
N HIS A 97 20.02 17.71 12.59
CA HIS A 97 18.86 18.58 12.84
C HIS A 97 18.40 19.30 11.56
N GLY A 98 18.11 18.54 10.50
CA GLY A 98 17.77 19.14 9.23
C GLY A 98 17.25 18.18 8.18
N ILE A 99 16.89 18.76 7.03
CA ILE A 99 16.43 18.06 5.84
C ILE A 99 17.39 18.35 4.70
N THR A 100 17.92 17.30 4.09
CA THR A 100 18.73 17.39 2.88
C THR A 100 17.89 17.01 1.66
N VAL A 101 17.89 17.90 0.67
CA VAL A 101 17.18 17.74 -0.60
C VAL A 101 18.15 17.20 -1.64
N PHE A 102 17.79 16.07 -2.24
CA PHE A 102 18.48 15.49 -3.38
C PHE A 102 17.60 15.52 -4.62
N ARG A 103 18.25 15.72 -5.77
CA ARG A 103 17.70 15.36 -7.06
C ARG A 103 18.08 13.91 -7.35
N VAL A 104 17.09 13.09 -7.70
CA VAL A 104 17.32 11.70 -8.14
C VAL A 104 17.65 11.70 -9.63
N GLU A 105 18.86 11.29 -9.97
CA GLU A 105 19.33 11.21 -11.36
C GLU A 105 18.76 9.97 -12.08
N ALA A 106 18.91 9.92 -13.40
CA ALA A 106 18.36 8.84 -14.24
C ALA A 106 18.95 7.45 -13.92
N ASP A 107 20.12 7.40 -13.28
CA ASP A 107 20.78 6.18 -12.81
C ASP A 107 20.50 5.87 -11.34
N GLY A 108 19.61 6.63 -10.69
CA GLY A 108 19.26 6.51 -9.28
C GLY A 108 20.18 7.28 -8.35
N THR A 109 21.32 7.78 -8.82
CA THR A 109 22.26 8.53 -7.98
C THR A 109 21.66 9.84 -7.46
N LEU A 110 22.17 10.31 -6.32
CA LEU A 110 21.64 11.49 -5.63
C LEU A 110 22.56 12.70 -5.81
N SER A 111 22.03 13.79 -6.34
CA SER A 111 22.72 15.08 -6.42
C SER A 111 22.16 16.06 -5.38
N PRO A 112 22.97 16.61 -4.45
CA PRO A 112 22.47 17.53 -3.44
C PRO A 112 21.98 18.85 -4.07
N VAL A 113 20.86 19.36 -3.56
CA VAL A 113 20.18 20.58 -4.02
C VAL A 113 20.20 21.66 -2.93
N GLN A 114 19.87 21.29 -1.71
CA GLN A 114 19.71 22.18 -0.56
C GLN A 114 19.85 21.39 0.75
N ILE A 115 20.33 22.05 1.80
CA ILE A 115 20.16 21.60 3.19
C ILE A 115 19.34 22.66 3.91
N VAL A 116 18.34 22.23 4.68
CA VAL A 116 17.55 23.07 5.59
C VAL A 116 17.86 22.62 7.00
N TYR A 117 18.50 23.49 7.78
CA TYR A 117 18.78 23.22 9.19
C TYR A 117 17.66 23.76 10.07
N ASP A 118 17.60 23.23 11.28
CA ASP A 118 16.81 23.79 12.36
C ASP A 118 17.23 25.24 12.68
N ASP A 119 16.23 26.11 12.77
CA ASP A 119 16.33 27.48 13.22
C ASP A 119 15.06 27.90 13.99
N PRO A 120 15.01 29.10 14.61
CA PRO A 120 13.85 29.53 15.39
C PRO A 120 12.53 29.68 14.63
N GLU A 121 12.54 29.65 13.29
CA GLU A 121 11.36 29.69 12.41
C GLU A 121 10.94 28.28 11.94
N THR A 122 11.73 27.25 12.27
CA THR A 122 11.43 25.83 12.02
C THR A 122 11.32 25.06 13.34
N THR A 123 10.95 23.78 13.24
CA THR A 123 10.87 22.85 14.36
C THR A 123 11.55 21.53 13.97
N LEU A 124 12.78 21.59 13.45
CA LEU A 124 13.45 20.43 12.86
C LEU A 124 14.41 19.75 13.84
N ARG A 125 14.49 20.19 15.09
CA ARG A 125 15.40 19.57 16.04
C ARG A 125 14.94 18.17 16.39
N GLY A 126 15.83 17.21 16.16
CA GLY A 126 15.53 15.79 16.36
C GLY A 126 14.43 15.30 15.42
N THR A 127 14.43 15.76 14.17
CA THR A 127 13.71 15.12 13.08
C THR A 127 14.05 13.63 13.07
N ILE A 128 13.04 12.83 13.37
CA ILE A 128 13.09 11.36 13.43
C ILE A 128 11.75 10.81 12.90
N GLY A 129 11.03 11.63 12.16
CA GLY A 129 9.62 11.48 11.96
C GLY A 129 9.28 11.47 10.49
N GLU A 130 8.22 10.76 10.14
CA GLU A 130 7.73 10.72 8.77
C GLU A 130 7.55 12.13 8.20
N MET A 131 7.74 12.26 6.89
CA MET A 131 7.49 13.49 6.16
C MET A 131 6.32 13.27 5.21
N ALA A 132 5.31 14.15 5.27
CA ALA A 132 4.17 14.09 4.37
C ALA A 132 4.28 15.15 3.28
N ILE A 133 3.88 14.82 2.05
CA ILE A 133 3.80 15.77 0.95
C ILE A 133 2.35 15.91 0.49
N VAL A 134 1.89 17.16 0.37
CA VAL A 134 0.53 17.50 -0.04
C VAL A 134 0.52 18.61 -1.07
N SER A 135 -0.44 18.57 -2.00
CA SER A 135 -0.66 19.66 -2.97
C SER A 135 -1.99 20.34 -2.72
N ILE A 136 -1.96 21.65 -2.47
CA ILE A 136 -3.15 22.48 -2.24
C ILE A 136 -3.25 23.49 -3.37
N GLY A 137 -4.19 23.26 -4.29
CA GLY A 137 -4.30 24.07 -5.51
C GLY A 137 -3.10 23.84 -6.44
N SER A 138 -2.31 24.89 -6.71
CA SER A 138 -1.10 24.81 -7.55
C SER A 138 0.19 24.72 -6.76
N GLU A 139 0.11 24.72 -5.44
CA GLU A 139 1.25 24.73 -4.54
C GLU A 139 1.42 23.36 -3.91
N THR A 140 2.68 22.98 -3.70
CA THR A 140 3.04 21.73 -3.06
C THR A 140 3.81 22.03 -1.78
N TYR A 141 3.51 21.28 -0.73
CA TYR A 141 4.08 21.45 0.59
C TYR A 141 4.63 20.13 1.11
N LEU A 142 5.73 20.21 1.86
CA LEU A 142 6.26 19.14 2.70
C LEU A 142 5.99 19.50 4.16
N LEU A 143 5.51 18.54 4.95
CA LEU A 143 5.35 18.63 6.38
C LEU A 143 6.44 17.80 7.03
N ALA A 144 7.15 18.38 7.99
CA ALA A 144 8.17 17.68 8.76
C ALA A 144 7.96 17.93 10.25
N THR A 145 8.11 16.88 11.05
CA THR A 145 8.00 16.91 12.50
C THR A 145 9.37 17.07 13.15
N GLY A 146 9.41 17.63 14.36
CA GLY A 146 10.60 17.64 15.20
C GLY A 146 10.28 17.14 16.58
N GLU A 147 10.91 16.03 16.96
CA GLU A 147 10.64 15.38 18.24
C GLU A 147 11.05 16.30 19.40
N VAL A 148 12.22 16.94 19.30
CA VAL A 148 12.80 17.74 20.38
C VAL A 148 12.14 19.12 20.48
N ASP A 149 11.67 19.67 19.36
CA ASP A 149 10.94 20.93 19.34
C ASP A 149 9.44 20.77 19.57
N HIS A 150 8.94 19.52 19.61
CA HIS A 150 7.54 19.19 19.84
C HIS A 150 6.61 19.91 18.85
N GLY A 151 6.97 19.83 17.56
CA GLY A 151 6.34 20.67 16.55
C GLY A 151 6.31 20.05 15.16
N VAL A 152 5.60 20.76 14.28
CA VAL A 152 5.51 20.47 12.85
C VAL A 152 5.74 21.75 12.06
N THR A 153 6.56 21.66 11.02
CA THR A 153 6.82 22.75 10.07
C THR A 153 6.30 22.39 8.69
N THR A 154 5.60 23.32 8.05
CA THR A 154 5.22 23.24 6.63
C THR A 154 6.25 23.98 5.78
N PHE A 155 6.73 23.34 4.73
CA PHE A 155 7.64 23.91 3.74
C PHE A 155 6.97 23.94 2.39
N ARG A 156 6.97 25.09 1.72
CA ARG A 156 6.62 25.14 0.31
C ARG A 156 7.75 24.52 -0.52
N ILE A 157 7.38 23.69 -1.48
CA ILE A 157 8.31 23.07 -2.44
C ILE A 157 8.28 23.87 -3.76
N ASP A 158 9.43 24.35 -4.21
CA ASP A 158 9.54 25.02 -5.51
C ASP A 158 9.75 24.04 -6.68
N SER A 159 9.73 24.57 -7.92
CA SER A 159 9.92 23.76 -9.14
C SER A 159 11.28 23.05 -9.26
N GLN A 160 12.25 23.42 -8.42
CA GLN A 160 13.58 22.82 -8.33
C GLN A 160 13.72 21.91 -7.09
N GLY A 161 12.61 21.59 -6.42
CA GLY A 161 12.58 20.78 -5.21
C GLY A 161 13.05 21.51 -3.95
N ARG A 162 13.31 22.82 -4.00
CA ARG A 162 13.80 23.55 -2.83
C ARG A 162 12.68 23.82 -1.84
N LEU A 163 13.04 23.77 -0.56
CA LEU A 163 12.16 24.01 0.57
C LEU A 163 12.30 25.46 1.05
N SER A 164 11.15 26.09 1.33
CA SER A 164 11.06 27.35 2.07
C SER A 164 9.97 27.24 3.14
N ALA A 165 10.32 27.50 4.40
CA ALA A 165 9.38 27.44 5.52
C ALA A 165 8.17 28.36 5.26
N ALA A 166 6.97 27.83 5.50
CA ALA A 166 5.69 28.51 5.34
C ALA A 166 5.01 28.76 6.69
N HIS A 167 5.00 27.76 7.58
CA HIS A 167 4.47 27.87 8.93
C HIS A 167 5.10 26.84 9.86
N ALA A 168 5.19 27.15 11.15
CA ALA A 168 5.63 26.23 12.18
C ALA A 168 4.69 26.31 13.38
N VAL A 169 4.33 25.14 13.93
CA VAL A 169 3.54 25.03 15.16
C VAL A 169 4.35 24.22 16.16
N THR A 170 4.49 24.75 17.38
CA THR A 170 5.11 24.06 18.52
C THR A 170 4.10 23.93 19.65
N ASP A 171 4.18 22.84 20.42
CA ASP A 171 3.42 22.69 21.67
C ASP A 171 4.29 23.01 22.89
N ASP A 172 3.66 23.39 24.00
CA ASP A 172 4.35 23.50 25.28
C ASP A 172 4.19 22.17 26.04
N LEU A 173 5.30 21.47 26.34
CA LEU A 173 5.40 20.15 27.01
C LEU A 173 4.44 19.86 28.19
N PHE A 174 3.80 20.88 28.76
CA PHE A 174 2.91 20.80 29.91
C PHE A 174 1.48 21.32 29.66
N GLY A 175 1.21 21.95 28.51
CA GLY A 175 -0.10 22.37 28.07
C GLY A 175 -0.63 21.41 27.01
N ARG A 176 -1.73 20.71 27.30
CA ARG A 176 -2.37 19.80 26.32
C ARG A 176 -3.14 20.55 25.23
N ASN A 177 -2.54 21.57 24.61
CA ASN A 177 -3.23 22.45 23.66
C ASN A 177 -3.12 21.95 22.21
N ALA A 178 -2.13 21.13 21.87
CA ALA A 178 -2.04 20.53 20.53
C ALA A 178 -1.78 19.02 20.50
N SER A 179 -1.26 18.39 21.57
CA SER A 179 -0.87 16.97 21.57
C SER A 179 0.33 16.68 20.64
N LEU A 180 1.30 17.60 20.57
CA LEU A 180 2.51 17.46 19.73
C LEU A 180 3.78 17.10 20.51
N GLY A 181 3.68 16.82 21.81
CA GLY A 181 4.81 16.38 22.61
C GLY A 181 5.50 15.18 21.99
N GLY A 182 6.74 15.40 21.52
CA GLY A 182 7.50 14.41 20.76
C GLY A 182 6.88 14.06 19.42
N ALA A 183 6.55 15.06 18.59
CA ALA A 183 6.00 14.83 17.25
C ALA A 183 6.93 13.90 16.42
N ARG A 184 6.36 12.83 15.85
CA ARG A 184 7.09 11.83 15.04
C ARG A 184 6.37 11.59 13.71
N GLY A 185 5.24 10.91 13.66
CA GLY A 185 4.48 10.72 12.42
C GLY A 185 3.68 11.95 11.97
N VAL A 186 3.52 12.11 10.65
CA VAL A 186 2.56 13.04 10.05
C VAL A 186 1.98 12.47 8.76
N THR A 187 0.68 12.68 8.55
CA THR A 187 -0.01 12.40 7.29
C THR A 187 -0.93 13.56 6.94
N THR A 188 -1.41 13.60 5.69
CA THR A 188 -2.37 14.59 5.22
C THR A 188 -3.59 13.93 4.64
N ALA A 189 -4.77 14.51 4.87
CA ALA A 189 -6.02 13.94 4.42
C ALA A 189 -7.04 15.03 4.06
N THR A 190 -7.73 14.86 2.94
CA THR A 190 -8.76 15.78 2.49
C THR A 190 -10.16 15.29 2.88
N VAL A 191 -11.01 16.17 3.39
CA VAL A 191 -12.46 15.91 3.60
C VAL A 191 -13.27 17.10 3.10
N ASP A 192 -14.21 16.87 2.17
CA ASP A 192 -15.06 17.92 1.59
C ASP A 192 -14.27 19.12 1.02
N GLY A 193 -13.06 18.87 0.53
CA GLY A 193 -12.15 19.90 -0.02
C GLY A 193 -11.39 20.71 1.04
N ILE A 194 -11.48 20.33 2.32
CA ILE A 194 -10.67 20.87 3.42
C ILE A 194 -9.48 19.94 3.61
N GLU A 195 -8.28 20.50 3.59
CA GLU A 195 -7.04 19.76 3.80
C GLU A 195 -6.69 19.72 5.29
N PHE A 196 -6.39 18.54 5.80
CA PHE A 196 -5.97 18.36 7.19
C PHE A 196 -4.58 17.74 7.26
N ALA A 197 -3.76 18.26 8.18
CA ALA A 197 -2.56 17.58 8.65
C ALA A 197 -2.87 16.86 9.96
N ILE A 198 -2.49 15.59 10.06
CA ILE A 198 -2.64 14.79 11.26
C ILE A 198 -1.26 14.40 11.76
N VAL A 199 -0.94 14.72 13.00
CA VAL A 199 0.40 14.57 13.59
C VAL A 199 0.34 13.66 14.82
N ALA A 200 1.25 12.71 14.90
CA ALA A 200 1.43 11.82 16.05
C ALA A 200 2.38 12.44 17.08
N GLY A 201 1.86 12.73 18.28
CA GLY A 201 2.63 13.17 19.44
C GLY A 201 2.97 12.00 20.34
N PHE A 202 4.18 11.47 20.19
CA PHE A 202 4.64 10.26 20.87
C PHE A 202 4.61 10.36 22.40
N GLN A 203 5.16 11.44 22.96
CA GLN A 203 5.27 11.63 24.42
C GLN A 203 3.91 11.92 25.07
N GLU A 204 2.96 12.46 24.31
CA GLU A 204 1.60 12.74 24.77
C GLU A 204 0.61 11.64 24.41
N SER A 205 1.03 10.61 23.66
CA SER A 205 0.20 9.48 23.22
C SER A 205 -1.07 9.95 22.54
N GLY A 206 -0.95 10.88 21.59
CA GLY A 206 -2.09 11.53 20.98
C GLY A 206 -1.90 11.91 19.51
N LEU A 207 -3.03 12.12 18.84
CA LEU A 207 -3.09 12.63 17.48
C LEU A 207 -3.62 14.07 17.51
N ALA A 208 -2.90 14.96 16.84
CA ALA A 208 -3.26 16.35 16.62
C ALA A 208 -3.77 16.54 15.19
N VAL A 209 -4.86 17.28 15.01
CA VAL A 209 -5.44 17.58 13.68
C VAL A 209 -5.42 19.09 13.45
N PHE A 210 -4.82 19.48 12.34
CA PHE A 210 -4.74 20.87 11.89
C PHE A 210 -5.43 21.00 10.54
N GLU A 211 -6.26 22.03 10.36
CA GLU A 211 -6.65 22.48 9.02
C GLU A 211 -5.46 23.20 8.37
N MET A 212 -5.19 22.90 7.09
CA MET A 212 -4.14 23.51 6.31
C MET A 212 -4.72 24.40 5.21
N ASP A 213 -4.36 25.68 5.19
CA ASP A 213 -4.83 26.61 4.16
C ASP A 213 -3.96 26.57 2.88
N GLY A 214 -4.39 27.29 1.83
CA GLY A 214 -3.68 27.37 0.55
C GLY A 214 -2.35 28.13 0.59
N GLN A 215 -1.93 28.60 1.77
CA GLN A 215 -0.63 29.21 2.04
C GLN A 215 0.24 28.29 2.92
N GLY A 216 -0.27 27.12 3.29
CA GLY A 216 0.39 26.16 4.17
C GLY A 216 0.36 26.54 5.65
N GLN A 217 -0.52 27.46 6.06
CA GLN A 217 -0.71 27.77 7.48
C GLN A 217 -1.51 26.65 8.15
N LEU A 218 -1.07 26.23 9.34
CA LEU A 218 -1.75 25.20 10.13
C LEU A 218 -2.60 25.87 11.21
N THR A 219 -3.87 25.49 11.29
CA THR A 219 -4.78 25.90 12.36
C THR A 219 -5.24 24.68 13.14
N HIS A 220 -4.97 24.63 14.44
CA HIS A 220 -5.39 23.51 15.30
C HIS A 220 -6.92 23.38 15.32
N HIS A 221 -7.43 22.17 15.09
CA HIS A 221 -8.86 21.85 15.06
C HIS A 221 -9.27 20.87 16.15
N TRP A 222 -8.46 19.84 16.37
CA TRP A 222 -8.81 18.75 17.28
C TRP A 222 -7.56 18.04 17.80
N SER A 223 -7.67 17.44 18.97
CA SER A 223 -6.71 16.43 19.44
C SER A 223 -7.44 15.27 20.12
N THR A 224 -6.89 14.08 20.02
CA THR A 224 -7.28 12.91 20.81
C THR A 224 -6.06 12.33 21.50
N PHE A 225 -6.25 11.70 22.65
CA PHE A 225 -5.17 11.11 23.44
C PHE A 225 -5.59 9.74 23.96
N ASP A 226 -4.61 8.85 24.13
CA ASP A 226 -4.81 7.59 24.82
C ASP A 226 -5.27 7.86 26.26
N ALA A 227 -6.50 7.45 26.53
CA ALA A 227 -7.05 7.42 27.85
C ALA A 227 -7.52 5.99 28.11
N ILE A 228 -7.12 5.43 29.26
CA ILE A 228 -7.49 4.07 29.74
C ILE A 228 -8.99 3.75 29.59
N SER A 229 -9.87 4.76 29.52
CA SER A 229 -11.31 4.61 29.32
C SER A 229 -11.79 4.50 27.86
N MET A 230 -10.93 4.66 26.85
CA MET A 230 -11.31 4.85 25.44
C MET A 230 -10.94 3.69 24.50
N TYR A 231 -10.25 2.64 24.95
CA TYR A 231 -9.81 1.50 24.12
C TYR A 231 -9.02 1.93 22.86
N PHE A 232 -8.29 3.04 22.94
CA PHE A 232 -7.35 3.43 21.91
C PHE A 232 -6.07 2.63 22.11
N GLU A 233 -5.48 2.21 21.01
CA GLU A 233 -4.14 1.63 20.93
C GLU A 233 -3.20 2.74 20.43
N LEU A 234 -3.06 3.81 21.23
CA LEU A 234 -2.35 5.06 20.86
C LEU A 234 -1.22 5.41 21.87
N ASN A 235 -0.96 4.58 22.86
CA ASN A 235 0.14 4.76 23.78
C ASN A 235 1.47 4.75 23.01
N GLY A 236 2.19 5.86 23.11
CA GLY A 236 3.40 6.06 22.31
C GLY A 236 3.11 6.03 20.81
N VAL A 237 2.03 6.68 20.35
CA VAL A 237 1.73 6.76 18.92
C VAL A 237 2.94 7.34 18.16
N ILE A 238 3.48 6.55 17.25
CA ILE A 238 4.75 6.84 16.59
C ILE A 238 4.55 7.24 15.14
N ASP A 239 3.60 6.59 14.47
CA ASP A 239 3.27 6.85 13.08
C ASP A 239 1.76 6.93 12.82
N VAL A 240 1.41 7.62 11.74
CA VAL A 240 0.04 7.86 11.30
C VAL A 240 -0.06 7.81 9.77
N ALA A 241 -1.03 7.05 9.26
CA ALA A 241 -1.35 6.98 7.84
C ALA A 241 -2.81 7.37 7.60
N SER A 242 -3.18 7.68 6.36
CA SER A 242 -4.55 8.01 6.00
C SER A 242 -4.96 7.43 4.65
N ALA A 243 -6.24 7.12 4.50
CA ALA A 243 -6.79 6.63 3.24
C ALA A 243 -8.21 7.14 3.01
N GLN A 244 -8.54 7.41 1.75
CA GLN A 244 -9.90 7.69 1.33
C GLN A 244 -10.54 6.40 0.80
N ILE A 245 -11.64 5.98 1.43
CA ILE A 245 -12.39 4.76 1.09
C ILE A 245 -13.83 5.17 0.78
N GLY A 246 -14.20 5.11 -0.50
CA GLY A 246 -15.45 5.69 -0.98
C GLY A 246 -15.55 7.18 -0.66
N ASP A 247 -16.64 7.60 -0.01
CA ASP A 247 -16.88 8.99 0.39
C ASP A 247 -16.28 9.33 1.77
N ALA A 248 -15.66 8.37 2.47
CA ALA A 248 -15.14 8.54 3.81
C ALA A 248 -13.61 8.58 3.82
N THR A 249 -13.06 9.40 4.73
CA THR A 249 -11.62 9.50 4.97
C THR A 249 -11.31 8.87 6.33
N TYR A 250 -10.32 7.98 6.35
CA TYR A 250 -9.85 7.26 7.53
C TYR A 250 -8.41 7.62 7.85
N VAL A 251 -8.10 7.59 9.15
CA VAL A 251 -6.79 7.84 9.73
C VAL A 251 -6.44 6.67 10.64
N PHE A 252 -5.24 6.13 10.49
CA PHE A 252 -4.72 5.00 11.26
C PHE A 252 -3.54 5.48 12.09
N GLY A 253 -3.51 5.19 13.39
CA GLY A 253 -2.37 5.50 14.26
C GLY A 253 -1.80 4.23 14.87
N ALA A 254 -0.48 4.10 14.86
CA ALA A 254 0.26 2.97 15.43
C ALA A 254 0.77 3.33 16.84
N GLY A 255 0.23 2.67 17.86
CA GLY A 255 0.67 2.82 19.25
C GLY A 255 1.80 1.85 19.57
N ALA A 256 3.05 2.32 19.55
CA ALA A 256 4.23 1.46 19.73
C ALA A 256 4.30 0.78 21.10
N TYR A 257 3.61 1.32 22.13
CA TYR A 257 3.55 0.72 23.47
C TYR A 257 2.25 -0.02 23.77
N ASP A 258 1.21 0.23 22.98
CA ASP A 258 -0.04 -0.52 23.05
C ASP A 258 -0.02 -1.76 22.15
N ASP A 259 1.01 -1.91 21.31
CA ASP A 259 1.18 -3.04 20.40
C ASP A 259 -0.03 -3.19 19.46
N GLY A 260 -0.51 -2.06 18.93
CA GLY A 260 -1.76 -2.00 18.19
C GLY A 260 -1.94 -0.78 17.30
N ILE A 261 -3.05 -0.82 16.56
CA ILE A 261 -3.44 0.19 15.58
C ILE A 261 -4.86 0.64 15.88
N SER A 262 -5.09 1.96 15.90
CA SER A 262 -6.42 2.55 16.00
C SER A 262 -6.83 3.18 14.69
N ALA A 263 -8.02 2.85 14.19
CA ALA A 263 -8.62 3.45 13.00
C ALA A 263 -9.70 4.46 13.38
N PHE A 264 -9.63 5.65 12.79
CA PHE A 264 -10.54 6.76 13.01
C PHE A 264 -11.15 7.21 11.70
N GLN A 265 -12.45 7.51 11.70
CA GLN A 265 -13.05 8.31 10.63
C GLN A 265 -12.77 9.80 10.89
N LEU A 266 -12.28 10.51 9.87
CA LEU A 266 -12.07 11.96 9.89
C LEU A 266 -13.32 12.68 9.36
N GLY A 267 -13.94 13.51 10.20
CA GLY A 267 -15.05 14.37 9.79
C GLY A 267 -14.59 15.71 9.22
N ALA A 268 -15.42 16.36 8.40
CA ALA A 268 -15.15 17.68 7.83
C ALA A 268 -14.94 18.81 8.87
N ASN A 269 -15.26 18.56 10.13
CA ASN A 269 -14.95 19.45 11.25
C ASN A 269 -13.56 19.21 11.86
N GLY A 270 -12.74 18.34 11.27
CA GLY A 270 -11.42 17.92 11.76
C GLY A 270 -11.47 16.90 12.91
N ARG A 271 -12.66 16.39 13.29
CA ARG A 271 -12.79 15.47 14.41
C ARG A 271 -12.53 14.03 13.99
N LEU A 272 -11.64 13.36 14.71
CA LEU A 272 -11.42 11.92 14.65
C LEU A 272 -12.45 11.16 15.50
N THR A 273 -13.08 10.15 14.92
CA THR A 273 -14.02 9.25 15.59
C THR A 273 -13.53 7.81 15.45
N LEU A 274 -13.21 7.14 16.56
CA LEU A 274 -12.76 5.74 16.53
C LEU A 274 -13.82 4.84 15.90
N VAL A 275 -13.40 4.05 14.91
CA VAL A 275 -14.25 3.05 14.25
C VAL A 275 -13.80 1.62 14.54
N TRP A 276 -12.50 1.41 14.74
CA TRP A 276 -11.92 0.09 14.96
C TRP A 276 -10.56 0.20 15.65
N SER A 277 -10.16 -0.87 16.34
CA SER A 277 -8.80 -1.05 16.84
C SER A 277 -8.39 -2.51 16.64
N VAL A 278 -7.11 -2.73 16.39
CA VAL A 278 -6.47 -4.04 16.41
C VAL A 278 -5.36 -3.98 17.47
N SER A 279 -5.33 -4.92 18.40
CA SER A 279 -4.29 -5.01 19.42
C SER A 279 -3.68 -6.38 19.55
N ASP A 280 -2.43 -6.42 20.02
CA ASP A 280 -1.78 -7.66 20.39
C ASP A 280 -2.35 -8.23 21.70
N GLY A 281 -3.09 -9.33 21.57
CA GLY A 281 -3.33 -10.22 22.69
C GLY A 281 -2.12 -11.14 22.85
N VAL A 282 -1.58 -11.25 24.08
CA VAL A 282 -0.45 -12.13 24.42
C VAL A 282 -0.53 -13.47 23.68
N GLY A 283 0.30 -13.61 22.64
CA GLY A 283 0.58 -14.88 21.97
C GLY A 283 -0.13 -15.18 20.63
N SER A 284 -0.68 -14.20 19.91
CA SER A 284 -1.24 -14.50 18.57
C SER A 284 -1.13 -13.41 17.50
N SER A 285 -0.71 -12.17 17.77
CA SER A 285 -0.54 -11.18 16.71
C SER A 285 0.94 -10.88 16.42
N THR A 286 1.16 -10.07 15.40
CA THR A 286 2.46 -9.73 14.81
C THR A 286 2.72 -8.22 14.87
N LEU A 287 1.99 -7.50 15.74
CA LEU A 287 1.97 -6.04 15.83
C LEU A 287 2.74 -5.49 17.04
N ASN A 288 3.50 -6.32 17.76
CA ASN A 288 4.27 -5.84 18.90
C ASN A 288 5.34 -4.82 18.43
N GLY A 289 5.25 -3.61 18.97
CA GLY A 289 6.00 -2.45 18.49
C GLY A 289 5.63 -2.03 17.07
N ALA A 290 4.35 -1.91 16.74
CA ALA A 290 3.90 -1.30 15.48
C ALA A 290 4.55 0.08 15.29
N GLU A 291 5.36 0.22 14.24
CA GLU A 291 6.30 1.33 14.05
C GLU A 291 5.96 2.18 12.82
N VAL A 292 5.71 1.54 11.67
CA VAL A 292 5.45 2.24 10.39
C VAL A 292 4.15 1.75 9.77
N LEU A 293 3.36 2.68 9.24
CA LEU A 293 2.09 2.48 8.59
C LEU A 293 2.14 3.00 7.14
N GLU A 294 1.88 2.11 6.18
CA GLU A 294 1.82 2.49 4.77
C GLU A 294 0.49 2.05 4.16
N THR A 295 -0.31 3.03 3.72
CA THR A 295 -1.59 2.76 3.04
C THR A 295 -1.39 2.67 1.53
N PHE A 296 -2.00 1.69 0.90
CA PHE A 296 -1.98 1.55 -0.56
C PHE A 296 -3.32 1.05 -1.09
N THR A 297 -3.54 1.17 -2.39
CA THR A 297 -4.76 0.70 -3.06
C THR A 297 -4.38 -0.09 -4.30
N THR A 298 -5.01 -1.24 -4.48
CA THR A 298 -4.92 -2.06 -5.69
C THR A 298 -6.24 -2.79 -5.90
N SER A 299 -6.58 -3.15 -7.14
CA SER A 299 -7.85 -3.83 -7.47
C SER A 299 -9.13 -3.15 -6.96
N GLY A 300 -9.07 -1.82 -6.75
CA GLY A 300 -10.16 -1.02 -6.20
C GLY A 300 -10.36 -1.14 -4.68
N GLU A 301 -9.47 -1.83 -3.98
CA GLU A 301 -9.53 -2.09 -2.54
C GLU A 301 -8.37 -1.40 -1.80
N THR A 302 -8.61 -0.98 -0.56
CA THR A 302 -7.62 -0.29 0.27
C THR A 302 -6.97 -1.24 1.26
N PHE A 303 -5.66 -1.10 1.43
CA PHE A 303 -4.85 -1.92 2.31
C PHE A 303 -3.96 -1.05 3.19
N LEU A 304 -3.57 -1.61 4.34
CA LEU A 304 -2.62 -1.03 5.28
C LEU A 304 -1.50 -2.04 5.53
N ALA A 305 -0.27 -1.70 5.14
CA ALA A 305 0.92 -2.44 5.50
C ALA A 305 1.52 -1.86 6.80
N VAL A 306 1.97 -2.75 7.69
CA VAL A 306 2.46 -2.38 9.01
C VAL A 306 3.77 -3.09 9.30
N ALA A 307 4.80 -2.32 9.62
CA ALA A 307 6.05 -2.85 10.16
C ALA A 307 5.98 -2.87 11.69
N ALA A 308 6.32 -4.01 12.29
CA ALA A 308 6.35 -4.19 13.74
C ALA A 308 7.77 -4.48 14.20
N TYR A 309 8.35 -3.53 14.93
CA TYR A 309 9.73 -3.53 15.37
C TYR A 309 10.05 -4.73 16.27
N GLN A 310 9.27 -4.96 17.33
CA GLN A 310 9.59 -6.02 18.30
C GLN A 310 9.26 -7.42 17.78
N ASP A 311 8.19 -7.53 16.99
CA ASP A 311 7.80 -8.78 16.35
C ASP A 311 8.66 -9.14 15.12
N SER A 312 9.43 -8.18 14.60
CA SER A 312 10.23 -8.31 13.38
C SER A 312 9.37 -8.86 12.23
N ALA A 313 8.27 -8.17 11.96
CA ALA A 313 7.25 -8.64 11.03
C ALA A 313 6.69 -7.50 10.18
N VAL A 314 6.26 -7.85 8.97
CA VAL A 314 5.44 -7.01 8.10
C VAL A 314 4.08 -7.67 7.94
N THR A 315 3.03 -6.94 8.29
CA THR A 315 1.64 -7.39 8.26
C THR A 315 0.83 -6.54 7.29
N VAL A 316 0.01 -7.15 6.46
CA VAL A 316 -0.89 -6.45 5.53
C VAL A 316 -2.34 -6.70 5.94
N PHE A 317 -3.09 -5.62 6.10
CA PHE A 317 -4.52 -5.62 6.36
C PHE A 317 -5.28 -5.15 5.13
N HIS A 318 -6.42 -5.78 4.83
CA HIS A 318 -7.48 -5.13 4.05
C HIS A 318 -8.26 -4.19 4.95
N VAL A 319 -8.66 -3.03 4.43
CA VAL A 319 -9.49 -2.05 5.13
C VAL A 319 -10.85 -1.97 4.44
N ASP A 320 -11.91 -2.33 5.16
CA ASP A 320 -13.27 -2.30 4.64
C ASP A 320 -13.84 -0.86 4.53
N GLU A 321 -15.01 -0.75 3.90
CA GLU A 321 -15.75 0.51 3.73
C GLU A 321 -16.12 1.24 5.04
N ASN A 322 -15.99 0.57 6.18
CA ASN A 322 -16.25 1.12 7.51
C ASN A 322 -14.96 1.43 8.29
N GLY A 323 -13.79 1.26 7.67
CA GLY A 323 -12.48 1.46 8.28
C GLY A 323 -12.06 0.31 9.21
N ARG A 324 -12.67 -0.87 9.10
CA ARG A 324 -12.25 -2.05 9.88
C ARG A 324 -11.16 -2.80 9.14
N MET A 325 -10.20 -3.29 9.91
CA MET A 325 -9.02 -3.98 9.38
C MET A 325 -9.18 -5.49 9.52
N THR A 326 -8.93 -6.22 8.44
CA THR A 326 -8.83 -7.68 8.42
C THR A 326 -7.42 -8.08 8.00
N GLU A 327 -6.70 -8.82 8.85
CA GLU A 327 -5.36 -9.30 8.51
C GLU A 327 -5.43 -10.25 7.30
N LEU A 328 -4.67 -9.96 6.26
CA LEU A 328 -4.52 -10.83 5.09
C LEU A 328 -3.33 -11.76 5.26
N THR A 329 -2.18 -11.19 5.65
CA THR A 329 -0.94 -11.94 5.78
C THR A 329 0.05 -11.23 6.66
N THR A 330 0.92 -12.04 7.27
CA THR A 330 2.12 -11.59 7.94
C THR A 330 3.33 -12.35 7.40
N LEU A 331 4.41 -11.63 7.09
CA LEU A 331 5.74 -12.21 6.94
C LEU A 331 6.61 -11.82 8.15
N ARG A 332 7.07 -12.83 8.89
CA ARG A 332 8.06 -12.65 9.97
C ARG A 332 9.46 -12.78 9.41
N ASP A 333 10.38 -12.03 9.99
CA ASP A 333 11.78 -12.10 9.65
C ASP A 333 12.36 -13.50 9.88
N THR A 334 13.31 -13.87 9.03
CA THR A 334 14.09 -15.09 9.06
C THR A 334 15.53 -14.78 8.66
N VAL A 335 16.43 -15.75 8.80
CA VAL A 335 17.82 -15.60 8.33
C VAL A 335 17.97 -15.24 6.83
N ALA A 336 16.96 -15.53 6.01
CA ALA A 336 16.94 -15.24 4.58
C ALA A 336 16.47 -13.81 4.25
N THR A 337 15.70 -13.21 5.15
CA THR A 337 15.32 -11.81 5.10
C THR A 337 16.34 -11.00 5.91
N LYS A 338 16.26 -9.67 5.79
CA LYS A 338 17.17 -8.71 6.43
C LYS A 338 16.39 -7.59 7.11
N PHE A 339 15.21 -7.90 7.64
CA PHE A 339 14.32 -6.88 8.20
C PHE A 339 14.06 -7.08 9.70
N ALA A 340 14.86 -7.84 10.44
CA ALA A 340 14.72 -7.91 11.90
C ALA A 340 14.78 -6.52 12.55
N GLY A 341 13.84 -6.24 13.46
CA GLY A 341 13.64 -4.90 14.00
C GLY A 341 13.14 -3.94 12.93
N THR A 342 12.07 -4.29 12.19
CA THR A 342 11.62 -3.50 11.05
C THR A 342 11.17 -2.10 11.49
N ALA A 343 11.87 -1.08 11.02
CA ALA A 343 11.62 0.33 11.35
C ALA A 343 11.42 1.22 10.11
N GLY A 344 11.51 0.64 8.91
CA GLY A 344 11.19 1.30 7.65
C GLY A 344 10.40 0.41 6.75
N LEU A 345 9.42 1.02 6.08
CA LEU A 345 8.56 0.36 5.13
C LEU A 345 8.25 1.33 4.00
N SER A 346 8.26 0.82 2.76
CA SER A 346 7.74 1.57 1.62
C SER A 346 7.02 0.62 0.68
N VAL A 347 5.88 1.06 0.12
CA VAL A 347 5.04 0.25 -0.76
C VAL A 347 4.97 0.86 -2.14
N ASP A 348 5.36 0.10 -3.16
CA ASP A 348 5.20 0.45 -4.57
C ASP A 348 4.06 -0.39 -5.17
N VAL A 349 3.04 0.28 -5.71
CA VAL A 349 2.00 -0.36 -6.51
C VAL A 349 2.16 0.10 -7.95
N HIS A 350 2.48 -0.83 -8.84
CA HIS A 350 2.68 -0.52 -10.25
C HIS A 350 2.05 -1.58 -11.14
N GLU A 351 1.11 -1.13 -11.97
CA GLU A 351 0.34 -2.00 -12.86
C GLU A 351 -0.27 -3.19 -12.11
N GLY A 352 -0.78 -2.95 -10.89
CA GLY A 352 -1.43 -3.94 -10.01
C GLY A 352 -0.48 -4.85 -9.21
N ARG A 353 0.81 -4.89 -9.55
CA ARG A 353 1.84 -5.56 -8.75
C ARG A 353 2.13 -4.75 -7.49
N VAL A 354 2.18 -5.42 -6.34
CA VAL A 354 2.42 -4.79 -5.03
C VAL A 354 3.77 -5.26 -4.46
N LEU A 355 4.73 -4.33 -4.42
CA LEU A 355 6.06 -4.51 -3.87
C LEU A 355 6.19 -3.77 -2.55
N LEU A 356 6.82 -4.39 -1.56
CA LEU A 356 7.14 -3.76 -0.28
C LEU A 356 8.65 -3.82 -0.05
N PHE A 357 9.21 -2.76 0.50
CA PHE A 357 10.62 -2.68 0.88
C PHE A 357 10.73 -2.47 2.38
N ALA A 358 11.34 -3.42 3.08
CA ALA A 358 11.42 -3.43 4.53
C ALA A 358 12.87 -3.33 5.00
N GLY A 359 13.18 -2.30 5.79
CA GLY A 359 14.48 -2.07 6.40
C GLY A 359 14.61 -2.77 7.76
N GLY A 360 15.77 -3.37 8.05
CA GLY A 360 16.05 -4.06 9.30
C GLY A 360 17.03 -3.30 10.19
N LEU A 361 16.52 -2.74 11.29
CA LEU A 361 17.33 -2.02 12.28
C LEU A 361 18.34 -2.93 12.99
N THR A 362 17.99 -4.20 13.15
CA THR A 362 18.82 -5.20 13.85
C THR A 362 19.61 -6.07 12.87
N ASP A 363 19.05 -6.34 11.69
CA ASP A 363 19.69 -7.17 10.67
C ASP A 363 20.67 -6.42 9.76
N ASN A 364 20.66 -5.08 9.83
CA ASN A 364 21.51 -4.21 9.05
C ASN A 364 21.35 -4.48 7.55
N GLY A 365 20.15 -4.28 7.03
CA GLY A 365 19.86 -4.53 5.63
C GLY A 365 18.43 -4.21 5.24
N ILE A 366 18.11 -4.57 4.01
CA ILE A 366 16.81 -4.32 3.40
C ILE A 366 16.34 -5.55 2.63
N SER A 367 15.03 -5.81 2.62
CA SER A 367 14.42 -6.88 1.83
C SER A 367 13.34 -6.33 0.91
N ALA A 368 13.36 -6.78 -0.34
CA ALA A 368 12.26 -6.59 -1.28
C ALA A 368 11.28 -7.75 -1.11
N LEU A 369 10.00 -7.42 -0.95
CA LEU A 369 8.90 -8.35 -0.72
C LEU A 369 7.83 -8.15 -1.80
N GLU A 370 7.04 -9.19 -2.07
CA GLU A 370 5.91 -9.13 -2.97
C GLU A 370 4.67 -9.74 -2.31
N LEU A 371 3.55 -9.03 -2.42
CA LEU A 371 2.26 -9.49 -1.91
C LEU A 371 1.54 -10.28 -3.00
N GLY A 372 1.28 -11.57 -2.74
CA GLY A 372 0.47 -12.41 -3.61
C GLY A 372 1.11 -12.74 -4.98
N GLY A 373 2.43 -12.60 -5.12
CA GLY A 373 3.11 -12.87 -6.40
C GLY A 373 3.11 -14.35 -6.81
N GLY A 374 3.13 -14.58 -8.12
CA GLY A 374 3.15 -15.90 -8.75
C GLY A 374 1.73 -16.47 -8.97
N ASP A 375 1.63 -17.61 -9.67
CA ASP A 375 0.34 -18.25 -9.94
C ASP A 375 -0.20 -18.95 -8.66
N ASN A 376 -1.30 -18.47 -8.10
CA ASN A 376 -1.90 -18.99 -6.87
C ASN A 376 -3.18 -19.81 -7.12
N LEU A 377 -3.50 -20.71 -6.19
CA LEU A 377 -4.80 -21.38 -6.12
C LEU A 377 -5.55 -20.88 -4.87
N LEU A 378 -6.68 -20.23 -5.08
CA LEU A 378 -7.54 -19.68 -4.05
C LEU A 378 -8.83 -20.51 -3.98
N THR A 379 -9.13 -21.03 -2.79
CA THR A 379 -10.35 -21.79 -2.54
C THR A 379 -11.05 -21.20 -1.34
N GLY A 380 -12.28 -20.71 -1.53
CA GLY A 380 -13.10 -20.18 -0.45
C GLY A 380 -13.80 -21.26 0.38
N THR A 381 -14.61 -20.81 1.33
CA THR A 381 -15.40 -21.61 2.26
C THR A 381 -16.89 -21.39 2.01
N ALA A 382 -17.71 -21.29 3.05
CA ALA A 382 -19.15 -21.04 2.90
C ALA A 382 -19.55 -19.68 3.52
N ALA A 383 -18.55 -18.83 3.77
CA ALA A 383 -18.68 -17.56 4.44
C ALA A 383 -18.26 -16.46 3.46
N ASP A 384 -18.76 -15.24 3.67
CA ASP A 384 -18.37 -14.06 2.90
C ASP A 384 -16.85 -13.82 3.07
N GLU A 385 -16.13 -13.81 1.95
CA GLU A 385 -14.66 -13.82 1.94
C GLU A 385 -14.06 -12.79 0.99
N LEU A 386 -12.78 -12.48 1.27
CA LEU A 386 -11.92 -11.68 0.39
C LEU A 386 -10.96 -12.63 -0.33
N SER A 387 -11.00 -12.61 -1.66
CA SER A 387 -10.17 -13.45 -2.54
C SER A 387 -9.45 -12.57 -3.56
N PHE A 388 -8.16 -12.32 -3.34
CA PHE A 388 -7.32 -11.46 -4.18
C PHE A 388 -6.17 -12.28 -4.77
N GLY A 389 -6.08 -12.43 -6.09
CA GLY A 389 -4.94 -13.12 -6.72
C GLY A 389 -3.67 -12.27 -6.70
N PHE A 390 -3.81 -10.95 -6.82
CA PHE A 390 -2.73 -9.96 -6.94
C PHE A 390 -1.95 -10.07 -8.25
N ALA A 391 -0.80 -10.75 -8.28
CA ALA A 391 0.04 -10.79 -9.47
C ALA A 391 0.40 -12.22 -9.83
N GLY A 392 0.10 -12.66 -11.05
CA GLY A 392 0.23 -14.05 -11.47
C GLY A 392 -0.98 -14.47 -12.30
N ASN A 393 -0.98 -15.69 -12.80
CA ASN A 393 -2.17 -16.29 -13.41
C ASN A 393 -2.84 -17.15 -12.35
N ASP A 394 -3.75 -16.53 -11.62
CA ASP A 394 -4.38 -17.10 -10.45
C ASP A 394 -5.60 -17.95 -10.83
N ARG A 395 -5.85 -18.97 -10.00
CA ARG A 395 -7.04 -19.80 -10.09
C ARG A 395 -7.86 -19.65 -8.82
N ILE A 396 -9.04 -19.05 -8.96
CA ILE A 396 -10.00 -18.82 -7.89
C ILE A 396 -11.17 -19.78 -8.06
N ILE A 397 -11.45 -20.57 -7.03
CA ILE A 397 -12.62 -21.45 -6.96
C ILE A 397 -13.72 -20.70 -6.20
N GLY A 398 -14.77 -20.34 -6.92
CA GLY A 398 -15.97 -19.71 -6.35
C GLY A 398 -16.66 -20.67 -5.38
N SER A 399 -17.20 -20.10 -4.31
CA SER A 399 -17.76 -20.86 -3.19
C SER A 399 -18.95 -20.12 -2.58
N PRO A 400 -19.82 -20.78 -1.80
CA PRO A 400 -20.97 -20.10 -1.22
C PRO A 400 -20.57 -18.95 -0.29
N GLY A 401 -21.28 -17.83 -0.37
CA GLY A 401 -20.95 -16.60 0.36
C GLY A 401 -21.21 -15.42 -0.55
N ALA A 402 -21.28 -14.21 -0.01
CA ALA A 402 -21.17 -13.00 -0.81
C ALA A 402 -19.70 -12.57 -0.81
N ASP A 403 -18.93 -13.03 -1.79
CA ASP A 403 -17.48 -12.88 -1.80
C ASP A 403 -17.04 -11.64 -2.59
N THR A 404 -15.96 -11.00 -2.15
CA THR A 404 -15.23 -10.01 -2.96
C THR A 404 -14.05 -10.71 -3.61
N ILE A 405 -14.08 -10.79 -4.94
CA ILE A 405 -13.13 -11.54 -5.76
C ILE A 405 -12.44 -10.58 -6.72
N ALA A 406 -11.09 -10.57 -6.69
CA ALA A 406 -10.27 -9.95 -7.72
C ALA A 406 -9.15 -10.91 -8.14
N GLY A 407 -8.98 -11.15 -9.44
CA GLY A 407 -7.82 -11.90 -9.95
C GLY A 407 -6.56 -11.06 -9.83
N GLY A 408 -6.57 -9.87 -10.43
CA GLY A 408 -5.46 -8.93 -10.38
C GLY A 408 -4.74 -8.88 -11.72
N VAL A 409 -3.42 -9.00 -11.69
CA VAL A 409 -2.53 -8.85 -12.85
C VAL A 409 -2.16 -10.22 -13.36
N GLY A 410 -2.66 -10.57 -14.54
CA GLY A 410 -2.29 -11.78 -15.25
C GLY A 410 -3.46 -12.28 -16.07
N HIS A 411 -3.56 -13.61 -16.18
CA HIS A 411 -4.69 -14.29 -16.80
C HIS A 411 -5.36 -15.19 -15.77
N ASP A 412 -6.35 -14.64 -15.09
CA ASP A 412 -6.96 -15.21 -13.91
C ASP A 412 -8.22 -16.01 -14.25
N VAL A 413 -8.41 -17.10 -13.53
CA VAL A 413 -9.53 -18.03 -13.70
C VAL A 413 -10.45 -17.99 -12.48
N LEU A 414 -11.70 -17.59 -12.66
CA LEU A 414 -12.77 -17.82 -11.68
C LEU A 414 -13.61 -19.03 -12.09
N SER A 415 -13.69 -20.04 -11.23
CA SER A 415 -14.41 -21.28 -11.50
C SER A 415 -15.49 -21.59 -10.48
N TYR A 416 -16.73 -21.68 -10.95
CA TYR A 416 -17.90 -22.15 -10.20
C TYR A 416 -18.25 -23.62 -10.53
N ALA A 417 -17.29 -24.39 -11.06
CA ALA A 417 -17.52 -25.77 -11.50
C ALA A 417 -18.00 -26.70 -10.36
N SER A 418 -17.72 -26.34 -9.10
CA SER A 418 -18.20 -27.05 -7.91
C SER A 418 -19.60 -26.66 -7.46
N SER A 419 -20.22 -25.63 -8.03
CA SER A 419 -21.52 -25.15 -7.57
C SER A 419 -22.62 -26.19 -7.82
N GLY A 420 -23.47 -26.36 -6.80
CA GLY A 420 -24.59 -27.29 -6.84
C GLY A 420 -25.82 -26.77 -7.60
N ALA A 421 -25.75 -25.58 -8.20
CA ALA A 421 -26.79 -24.97 -9.01
C ALA A 421 -26.18 -24.09 -10.12
N GLY A 422 -26.99 -23.69 -11.09
CA GLY A 422 -26.57 -22.77 -12.16
C GLY A 422 -26.23 -21.39 -11.61
N VAL A 423 -25.17 -20.79 -12.15
CA VAL A 423 -24.67 -19.46 -11.79
C VAL A 423 -24.96 -18.44 -12.88
N SER A 424 -25.14 -17.19 -12.48
CA SER A 424 -25.33 -16.05 -13.36
C SER A 424 -24.31 -14.97 -13.02
N VAL A 425 -23.25 -14.89 -13.82
CA VAL A 425 -22.09 -14.03 -13.58
C VAL A 425 -21.91 -13.06 -14.74
N ASP A 426 -21.68 -11.79 -14.41
CA ASP A 426 -21.46 -10.69 -15.34
C ASP A 426 -20.17 -9.94 -14.97
N LEU A 427 -19.08 -10.23 -15.69
CA LEU A 427 -17.77 -9.62 -15.48
C LEU A 427 -17.77 -8.14 -15.84
N GLY A 428 -18.60 -7.72 -16.81
CA GLY A 428 -18.72 -6.30 -17.19
C GLY A 428 -19.41 -5.44 -16.13
N LYS A 429 -20.27 -6.04 -15.30
CA LYS A 429 -20.83 -5.40 -14.11
C LYS A 429 -20.10 -5.73 -12.81
N GLY A 430 -19.27 -6.76 -12.84
CA GLY A 430 -18.60 -7.31 -11.67
C GLY A 430 -19.55 -7.93 -10.66
N THR A 431 -20.58 -8.66 -11.12
CA THR A 431 -21.62 -9.23 -10.25
C THR A 431 -21.82 -10.72 -10.48
N GLY A 432 -21.93 -11.49 -9.40
CA GLY A 432 -22.40 -12.87 -9.38
C GLY A 432 -23.80 -13.00 -8.77
N SER A 433 -24.57 -14.00 -9.23
CA SER A 433 -25.84 -14.41 -8.61
C SER A 433 -26.14 -15.88 -8.90
N GLY A 434 -26.92 -16.53 -8.05
CA GLY A 434 -27.30 -17.94 -8.18
C GLY A 434 -26.20 -18.92 -7.80
N GLY A 435 -26.60 -20.06 -7.21
CA GLY A 435 -25.65 -21.08 -6.77
C GLY A 435 -24.61 -20.53 -5.80
N ASP A 436 -23.35 -20.81 -6.10
CA ASP A 436 -22.20 -20.37 -5.29
C ASP A 436 -21.78 -18.94 -5.66
N ALA A 437 -22.32 -18.34 -6.73
CA ALA A 437 -22.03 -16.96 -7.11
C ALA A 437 -22.93 -15.93 -6.41
N GLU A 438 -23.82 -16.36 -5.51
CA GLU A 438 -24.88 -15.51 -4.94
C GLU A 438 -24.33 -14.36 -4.08
N GLY A 439 -24.29 -13.16 -4.66
CA GLY A 439 -23.88 -11.94 -3.96
C GLY A 439 -22.44 -11.53 -4.22
N ASP A 440 -21.71 -12.28 -5.05
CA ASP A 440 -20.30 -12.01 -5.34
C ASP A 440 -20.10 -10.69 -6.07
N VAL A 441 -19.03 -10.00 -5.69
CA VAL A 441 -18.47 -8.83 -6.37
C VAL A 441 -17.17 -9.27 -7.03
N ILE A 442 -17.11 -9.20 -8.36
CA ILE A 442 -16.05 -9.84 -9.17
C ILE A 442 -15.33 -8.76 -10.00
N ARG A 443 -14.00 -8.78 -10.00
CA ARG A 443 -13.16 -7.88 -10.79
C ARG A 443 -11.96 -8.63 -11.35
N GLU A 444 -11.39 -8.12 -12.44
CA GLU A 444 -10.07 -8.56 -12.92
C GLU A 444 -10.00 -10.08 -13.11
N ILE A 445 -10.91 -10.64 -13.91
CA ILE A 445 -10.95 -12.06 -14.27
C ILE A 445 -11.06 -12.16 -15.78
N GLU A 446 -10.16 -12.92 -16.41
CA GLU A 446 -10.15 -13.14 -17.85
C GLU A 446 -10.82 -14.45 -18.24
N VAL A 447 -10.89 -15.44 -17.34
CA VAL A 447 -11.47 -16.76 -17.61
C VAL A 447 -12.54 -17.10 -16.59
N LEU A 448 -13.77 -17.29 -17.06
CA LEU A 448 -14.91 -17.63 -16.22
C LEU A 448 -15.46 -19.01 -16.58
N VAL A 449 -15.45 -19.91 -15.59
CA VAL A 449 -15.97 -21.27 -15.72
C VAL A 449 -17.26 -21.40 -14.91
N GLY A 450 -18.34 -21.79 -15.59
CA GLY A 450 -19.65 -22.09 -15.04
C GLY A 450 -19.69 -23.40 -14.25
N SER A 451 -20.91 -23.82 -13.91
CA SER A 451 -21.24 -25.02 -13.14
C SER A 451 -21.59 -26.20 -14.05
N ALA A 452 -21.99 -27.34 -13.46
CA ALA A 452 -22.57 -28.46 -14.23
C ALA A 452 -24.08 -28.29 -14.49
N HIS A 453 -24.61 -27.08 -14.37
CA HIS A 453 -26.01 -26.71 -14.50
C HIS A 453 -26.19 -25.55 -15.50
N GLY A 454 -27.44 -25.21 -15.85
CA GLY A 454 -27.68 -24.14 -16.82
C GLY A 454 -27.26 -22.76 -16.31
N ASP A 455 -26.19 -22.22 -16.88
CA ASP A 455 -25.56 -20.97 -16.45
C ASP A 455 -25.89 -19.78 -17.36
N ILE A 456 -25.62 -18.57 -16.85
CA ILE A 456 -25.59 -17.32 -17.61
C ILE A 456 -24.24 -16.66 -17.35
N LEU A 457 -23.33 -16.72 -18.33
CA LEU A 457 -21.99 -16.11 -18.21
C LEU A 457 -21.87 -14.95 -19.19
N ILE A 458 -21.51 -13.78 -18.67
CA ILE A 458 -21.37 -12.54 -19.44
C ILE A 458 -19.95 -12.00 -19.20
N GLY A 459 -19.19 -11.84 -20.28
CA GLY A 459 -17.88 -11.21 -20.28
C GLY A 459 -17.97 -9.68 -20.14
N GLY A 460 -16.85 -9.07 -19.81
CA GLY A 460 -16.62 -7.64 -19.71
C GLY A 460 -16.30 -6.96 -21.05
N ALA A 461 -15.50 -5.91 -20.96
CA ALA A 461 -15.04 -5.14 -22.11
C ALA A 461 -13.73 -5.69 -22.70
N ASP A 462 -13.06 -6.58 -21.96
CA ASP A 462 -11.79 -7.19 -22.31
C ASP A 462 -12.00 -8.52 -23.06
N SER A 463 -10.90 -9.18 -23.42
CA SER A 463 -10.94 -10.44 -24.16
C SER A 463 -11.10 -11.62 -23.21
N ASP A 464 -12.35 -11.94 -22.85
CA ASP A 464 -12.65 -12.95 -21.85
C ASP A 464 -12.95 -14.33 -22.45
N TRP A 465 -12.66 -15.38 -21.66
CA TRP A 465 -12.92 -16.77 -22.00
C TRP A 465 -14.05 -17.29 -21.10
N LEU A 466 -15.14 -17.73 -21.73
CA LEU A 466 -16.32 -18.23 -21.02
C LEU A 466 -16.51 -19.72 -21.29
N LEU A 467 -16.55 -20.52 -20.23
CA LEU A 467 -16.76 -21.97 -20.30
C LEU A 467 -18.02 -22.34 -19.49
N GLY A 468 -19.10 -22.74 -20.15
CA GLY A 468 -20.34 -23.15 -19.48
C GLY A 468 -20.32 -24.55 -18.86
N GLU A 469 -19.27 -25.34 -19.12
CA GLU A 469 -19.17 -26.74 -18.71
C GLU A 469 -20.38 -27.60 -19.14
N GLY A 470 -21.23 -28.04 -18.23
CA GLY A 470 -22.39 -28.89 -18.53
C GLY A 470 -23.67 -28.18 -18.18
N GLY A 471 -24.74 -28.37 -18.95
CA GLY A 471 -25.96 -27.60 -18.75
C GLY A 471 -26.50 -27.10 -20.08
N ASP A 472 -27.60 -26.34 -20.01
CA ASP A 472 -28.07 -25.53 -21.13
C ASP A 472 -27.72 -24.07 -20.82
N ASP A 473 -26.59 -23.58 -21.35
CA ASP A 473 -25.97 -22.31 -20.92
C ASP A 473 -26.23 -21.15 -21.88
N PHE A 474 -26.11 -19.93 -21.34
CA PHE A 474 -26.09 -18.70 -22.09
C PHE A 474 -24.77 -17.97 -21.89
N LEU A 475 -23.93 -17.93 -22.94
CA LEU A 475 -22.63 -17.26 -22.92
C LEU A 475 -22.66 -15.99 -23.79
N PHE A 476 -22.25 -14.86 -23.22
CA PHE A 476 -22.17 -13.56 -23.90
C PHE A 476 -20.75 -13.01 -23.78
N ALA A 477 -19.99 -13.01 -24.88
CA ALA A 477 -18.55 -12.72 -24.87
C ALA A 477 -18.18 -11.24 -24.66
N ASP A 478 -19.11 -10.32 -24.86
CA ASP A 478 -18.97 -8.93 -24.45
C ASP A 478 -20.29 -8.49 -23.82
N GLY A 479 -20.29 -7.41 -23.02
CA GLY A 479 -21.52 -6.83 -22.49
C GLY A 479 -22.54 -6.37 -23.57
N SER A 480 -22.29 -6.63 -24.86
CA SER A 480 -23.24 -6.47 -25.95
C SER A 480 -23.95 -7.79 -26.24
N THR A 481 -25.24 -7.71 -26.59
CA THR A 481 -26.19 -8.84 -26.61
C THR A 481 -25.98 -9.87 -27.74
N GLY A 482 -24.75 -10.16 -28.14
CA GLY A 482 -24.39 -11.12 -29.18
C GLY A 482 -24.64 -12.56 -28.73
N ARG A 483 -25.82 -13.11 -29.04
CA ARG A 483 -26.10 -14.54 -28.89
C ARG A 483 -25.37 -15.33 -29.98
N MET A 484 -24.49 -16.26 -29.62
CA MET A 484 -24.10 -17.32 -30.56
C MET A 484 -25.21 -18.36 -30.65
N THR A 485 -25.64 -18.70 -31.86
CA THR A 485 -26.61 -19.77 -32.09
C THR A 485 -25.90 -21.13 -32.08
N ALA A 486 -26.60 -22.20 -31.66
CA ALA A 486 -26.07 -23.57 -31.71
C ALA A 486 -25.57 -23.99 -33.12
N SER A 487 -26.07 -23.36 -34.19
CA SER A 487 -25.58 -23.57 -35.56
C SER A 487 -24.25 -22.89 -35.86
N GLU A 488 -23.97 -21.74 -35.23
CA GLU A 488 -22.68 -21.04 -35.37
C GLU A 488 -21.59 -21.79 -34.59
N VAL A 489 -21.94 -22.31 -33.40
CA VAL A 489 -21.10 -23.24 -32.62
C VAL A 489 -20.80 -24.52 -33.42
N SER A 490 -21.79 -25.08 -34.10
CA SER A 490 -21.62 -26.32 -34.88
C SER A 490 -20.82 -26.12 -36.19
N ALA A 491 -20.87 -24.93 -36.79
CA ALA A 491 -20.07 -24.60 -37.98
C ALA A 491 -18.58 -24.35 -37.66
N LEU A 492 -18.30 -23.86 -36.45
CA LEU A 492 -16.95 -23.68 -35.92
C LEU A 492 -16.27 -25.03 -35.62
N LEU A 493 -17.02 -25.97 -35.02
CA LEU A 493 -16.58 -27.33 -34.72
C LEU A 493 -16.32 -28.22 -35.95
N ALA A 494 -16.76 -27.80 -37.15
CA ALA A 494 -16.66 -28.58 -38.39
C ALA A 494 -15.52 -28.16 -39.33
N GLY A 495 -14.70 -27.16 -38.97
CA GLY A 495 -13.49 -26.78 -39.73
C GLY A 495 -13.74 -26.11 -41.09
N SER A 496 -14.91 -25.51 -41.31
CA SER A 496 -15.19 -24.74 -42.53
C SER A 496 -14.63 -23.31 -42.46
N ALA A 497 -13.87 -22.89 -43.48
CA ALA A 497 -13.33 -21.53 -43.60
C ALA A 497 -14.44 -20.46 -43.66
N MET A 498 -14.28 -19.38 -42.88
CA MET A 498 -15.20 -18.25 -42.85
C MET A 498 -15.36 -17.58 -44.24
N PRO A 499 -16.57 -17.11 -44.60
CA PRO A 499 -16.70 -16.03 -45.56
C PRO A 499 -16.07 -14.77 -44.94
N GLN A 500 -15.16 -14.12 -45.67
CA GLN A 500 -14.47 -12.92 -45.19
C GLN A 500 -15.46 -11.82 -44.75
N ALA A 501 -15.41 -11.47 -43.47
CA ALA A 501 -15.87 -10.20 -42.93
C ALA A 501 -14.87 -9.74 -41.85
N SER A 502 -14.81 -8.43 -41.67
CA SER A 502 -13.63 -7.65 -41.27
C SER A 502 -13.12 -7.85 -39.85
N ALA A 503 -11.81 -7.69 -39.70
CA ALA A 503 -11.04 -7.66 -38.46
C ALA A 503 -11.71 -6.89 -37.32
N ALA A 504 -12.28 -7.64 -36.37
CA ALA A 504 -12.33 -7.35 -34.94
C ALA A 504 -12.62 -8.68 -34.23
N ALA A 505 -11.73 -9.05 -33.30
CA ALA A 505 -11.88 -10.04 -32.22
C ALA A 505 -12.57 -11.38 -32.55
N PHE A 506 -11.81 -12.44 -32.84
CA PHE A 506 -12.27 -13.82 -32.64
C PHE A 506 -11.05 -14.75 -32.55
N ASP A 507 -10.68 -15.15 -31.35
CA ASP A 507 -10.05 -16.46 -31.10
C ASP A 507 -10.79 -17.08 -29.91
N ILE A 508 -11.63 -18.08 -30.19
CA ILE A 508 -12.29 -18.93 -29.21
C ILE A 508 -11.88 -20.35 -29.59
N GLU A 509 -11.07 -21.00 -28.75
CA GLU A 509 -10.71 -22.41 -28.92
C GLU A 509 -11.58 -23.25 -27.98
N LEU A 510 -12.64 -23.86 -28.52
CA LEU A 510 -13.45 -24.85 -27.80
C LEU A 510 -12.86 -26.25 -28.05
N SER A 511 -12.17 -26.81 -27.06
CA SER A 511 -11.74 -28.22 -27.09
C SER A 511 -12.94 -29.15 -26.85
N PRO A 512 -13.16 -30.19 -27.69
CA PRO A 512 -14.27 -31.13 -27.54
C PRO A 512 -13.92 -32.41 -26.76
N GLU A 513 -12.85 -32.44 -25.96
CA GLU A 513 -12.45 -33.61 -25.16
C GLU A 513 -12.01 -33.16 -23.75
N PRO A 514 -12.19 -33.98 -22.70
CA PRO A 514 -11.72 -33.64 -21.36
C PRO A 514 -10.19 -33.49 -21.40
N ASP A 515 -9.73 -32.26 -21.16
CA ASP A 515 -8.32 -31.92 -21.17
C ASP A 515 -7.58 -32.66 -20.02
N PRO A 516 -6.48 -33.39 -20.28
CA PRO A 516 -5.77 -34.15 -19.25
C PRO A 516 -4.98 -33.28 -18.25
N PHE A 517 -5.21 -31.96 -18.22
CA PHE A 517 -4.56 -31.04 -17.28
C PHE A 517 -5.28 -30.93 -15.92
N PHE A 518 -6.51 -31.45 -15.80
CA PHE A 518 -7.21 -31.59 -14.52
C PHE A 518 -7.05 -33.00 -13.95
N GLY A 519 -5.99 -33.22 -13.19
CA GLY A 519 -5.81 -34.37 -12.31
C GLY A 519 -5.68 -33.91 -10.86
N LEU A 520 -6.73 -34.18 -10.08
CA LEU A 520 -6.87 -34.15 -8.61
C LEU A 520 -5.74 -33.54 -7.77
#